data_AF-A0A7S0P8N7-F1
#
_entry.id   AF-A0A7S0P8N7-F1
#
_cell.length_a   1.000
_cell.length_b   1.000
_cell.length_c   1.000
_cell.angle_alpha   90.00
_cell.angle_beta   90.00
_cell.angle_gamma   90.00
#
_symmetry.space_group_name_H-M   'P 1'
#
loop_
_entity.id
_entity.type
_entity.pdbx_description
1 polymer ?
#
loop_
_entity_poly.entity_id
_entity_poly.type
_entity_poly.pdbx_seq_one_letter_code
_entity_poly.pdbx_strand_id
1 'polypeptide(L)'
;ASPGQLPNPSAAAGSDGVGADDFLPLFLWSVAISGMSRPATCEAFIKGLTPTVDLRGELAYYCTTLEGAVFYVSKLEVRSDACSPAGSDDSPGALAASAAGNPAAGGAGAQ
;
A
#
# COMPACT_ATOMS: atom_id res chain seq x y z
N ALA A 1 -43.74 -27.51 -17.42
CA ALA A 1 -42.51 -27.45 -16.63
C ALA A 1 -41.96 -28.87 -16.53
N SER A 2 -40.80 -29.14 -17.14
CA SER A 2 -40.17 -30.46 -17.08
C SER A 2 -39.45 -30.64 -15.73
N PRO A 3 -39.62 -31.78 -15.04
CA PRO A 3 -38.93 -32.05 -13.78
C PRO A 3 -37.50 -32.49 -14.09
N GLY A 4 -36.52 -31.65 -13.77
CA GLY A 4 -35.10 -31.97 -14.01
C GLY A 4 -34.16 -30.77 -14.16
N GLN A 5 -34.66 -29.53 -14.12
CA GLN A 5 -33.78 -28.37 -14.16
C GLN A 5 -33.19 -28.13 -12.76
N LEU A 6 -32.00 -28.67 -12.52
CA LEU A 6 -31.17 -28.27 -11.39
C LEU A 6 -30.99 -26.74 -11.43
N PRO A 7 -31.09 -26.04 -10.29
CA PRO A 7 -30.85 -24.61 -10.25
C PRO A 7 -29.44 -24.34 -10.79
N ASN A 8 -29.35 -23.53 -11.84
CA ASN A 8 -28.08 -23.12 -12.41
C ASN A 8 -27.30 -22.35 -11.32
N PRO A 9 -26.15 -22.86 -10.82
CA PRO A 9 -25.36 -22.14 -9.83
C PRO A 9 -24.82 -20.81 -10.37
N SER A 10 -24.86 -20.60 -11.70
CA SER A 10 -24.52 -19.32 -12.33
C SER A 10 -25.48 -18.18 -11.97
N ALA A 11 -26.64 -18.44 -11.36
CA ALA A 11 -27.57 -17.41 -10.92
C ALA A 11 -27.39 -17.01 -9.44
N ALA A 12 -26.46 -17.64 -8.71
CA ALA A 12 -26.35 -17.52 -7.25
C ALA A 12 -25.00 -16.98 -6.75
N ALA A 13 -24.22 -16.31 -7.60
CA ALA A 13 -23.08 -15.53 -7.15
C ALA A 13 -23.01 -14.26 -7.97
N GLY A 14 -23.62 -13.19 -7.47
CA GLY A 14 -23.09 -11.85 -7.71
C GLY A 14 -21.70 -11.80 -7.08
N SER A 15 -20.70 -12.40 -7.73
CA SER A 15 -19.35 -11.89 -7.60
C SER A 15 -19.34 -10.62 -8.44
N ASP A 16 -19.88 -9.55 -7.88
CA ASP A 16 -19.53 -8.21 -8.33
C ASP A 16 -18.00 -8.17 -8.21
N GLY A 17 -17.34 -8.37 -9.35
CA GLY A 17 -15.89 -8.53 -9.38
C GLY A 17 -15.25 -7.28 -8.79
N VAL A 18 -14.27 -7.49 -7.92
CA VAL A 18 -13.45 -6.41 -7.35
C VAL A 18 -12.98 -5.52 -8.50
N GLY A 19 -13.49 -4.29 -8.55
CA GLY A 19 -13.18 -3.34 -9.61
C GLY A 19 -11.84 -2.68 -9.37
N ALA A 20 -11.42 -1.81 -10.29
CA ALA A 20 -10.25 -0.97 -10.09
C ALA A 20 -10.40 -0.08 -8.84
N ASP A 21 -11.63 0.39 -8.56
CA ASP A 21 -11.93 1.24 -7.40
C ASP A 21 -11.76 0.51 -6.06
N ASP A 22 -11.97 -0.80 -6.03
CA ASP A 22 -11.73 -1.64 -4.85
C ASP A 22 -10.25 -2.07 -4.76
N PHE A 23 -9.65 -2.40 -5.91
CA PHE A 23 -8.29 -2.91 -6.01
C PHE A 23 -7.24 -1.82 -5.73
N LEU A 24 -7.38 -0.65 -6.35
CA LEU A 24 -6.33 0.37 -6.38
C LEU A 24 -5.97 0.89 -4.98
N PRO A 25 -6.92 1.21 -4.08
CA PRO A 25 -6.57 1.65 -2.72
C PRO A 25 -5.81 0.58 -1.93
N LEU A 26 -6.24 -0.69 -2.03
CA LEU A 26 -5.58 -1.82 -1.38
C LEU A 26 -4.17 -2.03 -1.92
N PHE A 27 -4.00 -1.88 -3.22
CA PHE A 27 -2.71 -2.01 -3.89
C PHE A 27 -1.76 -0.89 -3.49
N LEU A 28 -2.22 0.37 -3.46
CA LEU A 28 -1.42 1.51 -2.97
C LEU A 28 -0.95 1.31 -1.53
N TRP A 29 -1.86 0.89 -0.65
CA TRP A 29 -1.52 0.59 0.73
C TRP A 29 -0.45 -0.51 0.82
N SER A 30 -0.63 -1.59 0.05
CA SER A 30 0.31 -2.70 -0.02
C SER A 30 1.70 -2.25 -0.46
N VAL A 31 1.79 -1.40 -1.49
CA VAL A 31 3.06 -0.81 -1.94
C VAL A 31 3.69 0.04 -0.85
N ALA A 32 2.91 0.89 -0.17
CA ALA A 32 3.40 1.77 0.89
C ALA A 32 3.97 1.00 2.09
N ILE A 33 3.36 -0.11 2.49
CA ILE A 33 3.82 -0.91 3.64
C ILE A 33 4.81 -2.03 3.29
N SER A 34 5.04 -2.29 1.99
CA SER A 34 5.87 -3.41 1.52
C SER A 34 7.33 -3.36 1.95
N GLY A 35 7.83 -2.19 2.36
CA GLY A 35 9.26 -1.97 2.64
C GLY A 35 10.16 -2.10 1.40
N MET A 36 9.59 -2.00 0.19
CA MET A 36 10.33 -2.18 -1.05
C MET A 36 11.48 -1.18 -1.18
N SER A 37 12.71 -1.68 -1.30
CA SER A 37 13.88 -0.84 -1.53
C SER A 37 13.93 -0.42 -2.99
N ARG A 38 13.96 0.90 -3.25
CA ARG A 38 14.11 1.50 -4.59
C ARG A 38 13.02 1.05 -5.60
N PRO A 39 11.74 1.29 -5.30
CA PRO A 39 10.62 0.81 -6.13
C PRO A 39 10.68 1.30 -7.59
N ALA A 40 11.11 2.54 -7.83
CA ALA A 40 11.28 3.09 -9.18
C ALA A 40 12.38 2.36 -9.99
N THR A 41 13.42 1.85 -9.34
CA THR A 41 14.46 1.04 -10.02
C THR A 41 13.89 -0.33 -10.40
N CYS A 42 13.11 -0.96 -9.52
CA CYS A 42 12.46 -2.24 -9.79
C CYS A 42 11.50 -2.13 -10.98
N GLU A 43 10.71 -1.06 -11.04
CA GLU A 43 9.81 -0.77 -12.16
C GLU A 43 10.56 -0.61 -13.48
N ALA A 44 11.62 0.22 -13.50
CA ALA A 44 12.46 0.41 -14.68
C ALA A 44 13.13 -0.90 -15.13
N PHE A 45 13.50 -1.76 -14.19
CA PHE A 45 14.09 -3.07 -14.46
C PHE A 45 13.08 -4.02 -15.12
N ILE A 46 11.85 -4.07 -14.61
CA ILE A 46 10.76 -4.87 -15.21
C ILE A 46 10.53 -4.40 -16.65
N LYS A 47 10.33 -3.09 -16.87
CA LYS A 47 10.12 -2.54 -18.21
C LYS A 47 11.32 -2.75 -19.14
N GLY A 48 12.54 -2.72 -18.61
CA GLY A 48 13.78 -2.88 -19.38
C GLY A 48 14.08 -4.33 -19.78
N LEU A 49 13.65 -5.31 -18.99
CA LEU A 49 13.87 -6.73 -19.26
C LEU A 49 12.70 -7.43 -19.94
N THR A 50 11.49 -6.90 -19.82
CA THR A 50 10.32 -7.48 -20.49
C THR A 50 10.32 -7.08 -21.97
N PRO A 51 10.29 -8.04 -22.90
CA PRO A 51 10.11 -7.74 -24.32
C PRO A 51 8.85 -6.91 -24.55
N THR A 52 8.92 -5.92 -25.44
CA THR A 52 7.78 -5.03 -25.73
C THR A 52 6.56 -5.76 -26.29
N VAL A 53 6.74 -6.96 -26.83
CA VAL A 53 5.64 -7.85 -27.27
C VAL A 53 4.84 -8.40 -26.10
N ASP A 54 5.47 -8.56 -24.94
CA ASP A 54 4.86 -9.13 -23.73
C ASP A 54 4.25 -8.05 -22.83
N LEU A 55 4.68 -6.79 -22.96
CA LEU A 55 4.10 -5.62 -22.27
C LEU A 55 2.74 -5.22 -22.85
N ARG A 56 1.75 -6.12 -22.80
CA ARG A 56 0.37 -5.90 -23.29
C ARG A 56 -0.65 -6.53 -22.35
N GLY A 57 -1.92 -6.19 -22.56
CA GLY A 57 -3.04 -6.75 -21.79
C GLY A 57 -2.91 -6.50 -20.30
N GLU A 58 -3.17 -7.53 -19.50
CA GLU A 58 -3.14 -7.45 -18.04
C GLU A 58 -1.76 -7.10 -17.48
N LEU A 59 -0.68 -7.58 -18.11
CA LEU A 59 0.68 -7.23 -17.66
C LEU A 59 0.92 -5.72 -17.78
N ALA A 60 0.56 -5.13 -18.92
CA ALA A 60 0.67 -3.70 -19.12
C ALA A 60 -0.20 -2.91 -18.13
N TYR A 61 -1.41 -3.40 -17.84
CA TYR A 61 -2.31 -2.82 -16.84
C TYR A 61 -1.66 -2.77 -15.44
N TYR A 62 -1.14 -3.90 -14.95
CA TYR A 62 -0.53 -3.95 -13.62
C TYR A 62 0.82 -3.22 -13.56
N CYS A 63 1.63 -3.23 -14.62
CA CYS A 63 2.86 -2.44 -14.69
C CYS A 63 2.56 -0.94 -14.61
N THR A 64 1.54 -0.46 -15.32
CA THR A 64 1.11 0.95 -15.27
C THR A 64 0.55 1.29 -13.88
N THR A 65 -0.19 0.36 -13.28
CA THR A 65 -0.74 0.55 -11.93
C THR A 65 0.37 0.61 -10.87
N LEU A 66 1.40 -0.22 -10.99
CA LEU A 66 2.59 -0.19 -10.15
C LEU A 66 3.35 1.13 -10.28
N GLU A 67 3.61 1.58 -11.51
CA GLU A 67 4.23 2.89 -11.78
C GLU A 67 3.46 4.03 -11.10
N GLY A 68 2.13 4.06 -11.28
CA GLY A 68 1.25 5.04 -10.65
C GLY A 68 1.29 4.98 -9.13
N ALA A 69 1.26 3.78 -8.54
CA ALA A 69 1.33 3.59 -7.10
C ALA A 69 2.68 4.05 -6.52
N VAL A 70 3.79 3.68 -7.16
CA VAL A 70 5.14 4.10 -6.75
C VAL A 70 5.28 5.62 -6.84
N PHE A 71 4.82 6.22 -7.94
CA PHE A 71 4.80 7.66 -8.10
C PHE A 71 3.97 8.34 -7.01
N TYR A 72 2.74 7.88 -6.77
CA TYR A 72 1.85 8.44 -5.77
C TYR A 72 2.44 8.36 -4.36
N VAL A 73 2.90 7.17 -3.93
CA VAL A 73 3.50 6.97 -2.61
C VAL A 73 4.74 7.83 -2.41
N SER A 74 5.55 8.05 -3.46
CA SER A 74 6.72 8.94 -3.38
C SER A 74 6.38 10.41 -3.17
N LYS A 75 5.13 10.81 -3.45
CA LYS A 75 4.59 12.17 -3.31
C LYS A 75 3.68 12.32 -2.09
N LEU A 76 3.46 11.25 -1.33
CA LEU A 76 2.71 11.34 -0.09
C LEU A 76 3.50 12.17 0.92
N GLU A 77 3.06 13.39 1.10
CA GLU A 77 3.43 14.18 2.25
C GLU A 77 2.59 13.70 3.44
N VAL A 78 3.22 13.55 4.61
CA VAL A 78 2.47 13.40 5.86
C VAL A 78 1.78 14.74 6.09
N ARG A 79 0.55 14.87 5.58
CA ARG A 79 -0.32 15.96 5.97
C ARG A 79 -0.62 15.72 7.44
N SER A 80 0.09 16.43 8.28
CA SER A 80 -0.20 16.55 9.70
C SER A 80 -1.47 17.37 9.81
N ASP A 81 -2.61 16.83 9.37
CA ASP A 81 -3.88 17.30 9.85
C ASP A 81 -3.89 16.89 11.32
N ALA A 82 -3.32 17.78 12.13
CA ALA A 82 -3.64 17.87 13.53
C ALA A 82 -5.17 17.86 13.58
N CYS A 83 -5.72 16.68 13.89
CA CYS A 83 -6.91 16.63 14.69
C CYS A 83 -6.53 17.37 15.97
N SER A 84 -6.62 18.69 15.95
CA SER A 84 -6.72 19.49 17.15
C SER A 84 -8.03 19.06 17.77
N PRO A 85 -8.03 18.31 18.89
CA PRO A 85 -9.25 18.24 19.68
C PRO A 85 -9.50 19.66 20.17
N ALA A 86 -10.41 20.38 19.51
CA ALA A 86 -11.02 21.56 20.10
C ALA A 86 -11.61 21.08 21.44
N GLY A 87 -11.05 21.60 22.53
CA GLY A 87 -10.99 20.89 23.79
C GLY A 87 -12.31 20.74 24.55
N SER A 88 -12.24 19.85 25.53
CA SER A 88 -12.75 20.07 26.88
C SER A 88 -12.07 19.10 27.84
N ASP A 89 -11.56 19.66 28.93
CA ASP A 89 -10.81 19.09 30.06
C ASP A 89 -11.22 17.70 30.59
N ASP A 90 -10.22 16.89 30.98
CA ASP A 90 -9.84 16.66 32.40
C ASP A 90 -9.33 15.22 32.62
N SER A 91 -8.01 15.06 32.87
CA SER A 91 -7.41 14.09 33.82
C SER A 91 -5.90 13.89 33.54
N PRO A 92 -5.02 14.20 34.50
CA PRO A 92 -3.60 13.84 34.43
C PRO A 92 -3.40 12.48 35.09
N GLY A 93 -2.92 11.49 34.35
CA GLY A 93 -2.62 10.20 34.95
C GLY A 93 -1.97 9.20 34.01
N ALA A 94 -0.64 9.10 34.13
CA ALA A 94 0.12 7.84 34.11
C ALA A 94 0.08 6.99 32.81
N LEU A 95 1.16 6.40 32.31
CA LEU A 95 2.52 6.17 32.77
C LEU A 95 3.21 5.44 31.59
N ALA A 96 4.51 5.69 31.43
CA ALA A 96 5.54 4.76 30.91
C ALA A 96 5.42 4.29 29.44
N ALA A 97 6.48 4.18 28.65
CA ALA A 97 7.88 3.95 29.01
C ALA A 97 8.83 4.60 27.99
N SER A 98 9.72 5.45 28.50
CA SER A 98 11.05 5.60 27.92
C SER A 98 11.86 4.34 28.25
N ALA A 99 12.36 3.62 27.26
CA ALA A 99 13.69 2.99 27.29
C ALA A 99 13.91 2.13 26.04
N ALA A 100 15.17 2.13 25.59
CA ALA A 100 15.77 1.39 24.49
C ALA A 100 15.46 1.95 23.09
N GLY A 101 16.32 2.68 22.41
CA GLY A 101 17.75 2.95 22.61
C GLY A 101 18.32 3.26 21.24
N ASN A 102 18.47 4.55 20.91
CA ASN A 102 19.04 4.97 19.64
C ASN A 102 20.56 5.09 19.80
N PRO A 103 21.39 4.53 18.90
CA PRO A 103 22.84 4.65 18.96
C PRO A 103 23.26 5.96 18.29
N ALA A 104 23.91 6.85 19.05
CA ALA A 104 24.65 7.99 18.53
C ALA A 104 25.88 8.15 19.43
N ALA A 105 27.08 7.80 18.96
CA ALA A 105 27.99 8.64 18.17
C ALA A 105 28.91 9.51 19.05
N GLY A 106 30.22 9.40 18.80
CA GLY A 106 31.19 10.47 19.08
C GLY A 106 32.09 10.22 20.29
N GLY A 107 33.39 10.04 20.02
CA GLY A 107 34.42 9.80 21.02
C GLY A 107 34.98 11.07 21.67
N ALA A 108 35.84 10.86 22.67
CA ALA A 108 37.14 11.52 22.89
C ALA A 108 37.55 11.43 24.36
N GLY A 109 38.83 11.09 24.62
CA GLY A 109 39.56 11.69 25.74
C GLY A 109 39.97 10.79 26.90
N ALA A 110 41.27 10.48 26.93
CA ALA A 110 42.17 10.52 28.09
C ALA A 110 41.88 9.63 29.32
N GLN A 111 42.70 8.58 29.48
CA GLN A 111 43.81 8.54 30.44
C GLN A 111 44.76 7.38 30.10
#